data_AF-A0AB38J9D2-F1
#
_entry.id   AF-A0AB38J9D2-F1
#
_cell.length_a   1.000
_cell.length_b   1.000
_cell.length_c   1.000
_cell.angle_alpha   90.00
_cell.angle_beta   90.00
_cell.angle_gamma   90.00
#
_symmetry.space_group_name_H-M   'P 1'
#
loop_
_entity.id
_entity.type
_entity.pdbx_description
1 polymer ?
#
loop_
_entity_poly.entity_id
_entity_poly.type
_entity_poly.pdbx_seq_one_letter_code
_entity_poly.pdbx_strand_id
1 'polypeptide(L)'
;MNESINALVDSADEVLAGSLLSRYTLTREQVALISDRYPQLEPIAQLHEHAPAALKLRAELWKLLPFSLLAFLDEVNATDAERTALLNAHDNTIGPDSTTLGETWGGIRGAGS
;
A
#
# COMPACT_ATOMS: atom_id res chain seq x y z
N MET A 1 -13.79 15.57 -13.32
CA MET A 1 -12.61 14.69 -13.44
C MET A 1 -12.79 13.35 -12.69
N ASN A 2 -13.49 13.31 -11.54
CA ASN A 2 -13.76 12.05 -10.80
C ASN A 2 -14.72 11.06 -11.47
N GLU A 3 -15.75 11.52 -12.20
CA GLU A 3 -16.74 10.61 -12.79
C GLU A 3 -16.15 9.69 -13.87
N SER A 4 -15.20 10.19 -14.66
CA SER A 4 -14.54 9.41 -15.70
C SER A 4 -13.65 8.31 -15.12
N ILE A 5 -12.94 8.56 -14.02
CA ILE A 5 -12.11 7.53 -13.37
C ILE A 5 -13.00 6.47 -12.70
N ASN A 6 -14.10 6.85 -12.06
CA ASN A 6 -15.05 5.88 -11.50
C ASN A 6 -15.63 4.95 -12.58
N ALA A 7 -16.03 5.51 -13.73
CA ALA A 7 -16.53 4.69 -14.84
C ALA A 7 -15.46 3.75 -15.42
N LEU A 8 -14.18 4.14 -15.39
CA LEU A 8 -13.07 3.30 -15.85
C LEU A 8 -12.71 2.21 -14.83
N VAL A 9 -12.77 2.52 -13.53
CA VAL A 9 -12.62 1.54 -12.44
C VAL A 9 -13.77 0.52 -12.44
N ASP A 10 -14.98 0.99 -12.76
CA ASP A 10 -16.18 0.15 -12.86
C ASP A 10 -16.25 -0.68 -14.15
N SER A 11 -15.38 -0.41 -15.12
CA SER A 11 -15.26 -1.22 -16.33
C SER A 11 -14.83 -2.64 -15.98
N ALA A 12 -15.15 -3.62 -16.83
CA ALA A 12 -14.75 -5.02 -16.67
C ALA A 12 -13.35 -5.32 -17.29
N ASP A 13 -12.50 -4.31 -17.46
CA ASP A 13 -11.21 -4.42 -18.13
C ASP A 13 -10.04 -4.41 -17.14
N GLU A 14 -9.40 -5.57 -16.95
CA GLU A 14 -8.24 -5.75 -16.08
C GLU A 14 -7.01 -4.93 -16.53
N VAL A 15 -6.76 -4.86 -17.85
CA VAL A 15 -5.59 -4.16 -18.39
C VAL A 15 -5.70 -2.67 -18.13
N LEU A 16 -6.91 -2.13 -18.28
CA LEU A 16 -7.21 -0.75 -17.93
C LEU A 16 -7.06 -0.52 -16.42
N ALA A 17 -7.59 -1.40 -15.58
CA ALA A 17 -7.46 -1.30 -14.12
C ALA A 17 -6.00 -1.30 -13.65
N GLY A 18 -5.17 -2.19 -14.20
CA GLY A 18 -3.73 -2.22 -13.91
C GLY A 18 -3.00 -0.96 -14.40
N SER A 19 -3.42 -0.40 -15.53
CA SER A 19 -2.90 0.88 -16.03
C SER A 19 -3.27 2.06 -15.15
N LEU A 20 -4.49 2.06 -14.58
CA LEU A 20 -4.94 3.08 -13.63
C LEU A 20 -4.07 3.06 -12.36
N LEU A 21 -3.91 1.88 -11.75
CA LEU A 21 -3.05 1.69 -10.57
C LEU A 21 -1.61 2.14 -10.81
N SER A 22 -1.08 1.99 -12.02
CA SER A 22 0.33 2.26 -12.32
C SER A 22 0.61 3.71 -12.72
N ARG A 23 -0.39 4.47 -13.18
CA ARG A 23 -0.16 5.75 -13.89
C ARG A 23 -0.95 6.95 -13.35
N TYR A 24 -1.94 6.73 -12.49
CA TYR A 24 -2.83 7.78 -12.03
C TYR A 24 -2.89 7.81 -10.52
N THR A 25 -3.02 9.02 -9.96
CA THR A 25 -3.41 9.19 -8.57
C THR A 25 -4.88 8.78 -8.43
N LEU A 26 -5.11 7.68 -7.71
CA LEU A 26 -6.42 7.16 -7.39
C LEU A 26 -6.80 7.47 -5.94
N THR A 27 -8.09 7.67 -5.67
CA THR A 27 -8.60 7.71 -4.30
C THR A 27 -8.44 6.36 -3.60
N ARG A 28 -8.47 6.34 -2.27
CA ARG A 28 -8.39 5.10 -1.49
C ARG A 28 -9.51 4.13 -1.89
N GLU A 29 -10.72 4.63 -2.03
CA GLU A 29 -11.90 3.85 -2.39
C GLU A 29 -11.73 3.19 -3.76
N GLN A 30 -11.16 3.91 -4.74
CA GLN A 30 -10.87 3.37 -6.06
C GLN A 30 -9.81 2.28 -6.02
N VAL A 31 -8.73 2.45 -5.25
CA VAL A 31 -7.69 1.41 -5.11
C VAL A 31 -8.26 0.15 -4.46
N ALA A 32 -9.06 0.31 -3.41
CA ALA A 32 -9.73 -0.81 -2.74
C ALA A 32 -10.67 -1.55 -3.70
N LEU A 33 -11.51 -0.80 -4.44
CA LEU A 33 -12.44 -1.36 -5.40
C LEU A 33 -11.74 -2.13 -6.53
N ILE A 34 -10.64 -1.60 -7.07
CA ILE A 34 -9.83 -2.31 -8.07
C ILE A 34 -9.27 -3.61 -7.48
N SER A 35 -8.69 -3.57 -6.27
CA SER A 35 -8.11 -4.75 -5.63
C SER A 35 -9.15 -5.84 -5.36
N ASP A 36 -10.35 -5.47 -4.92
CA ASP A 36 -11.44 -6.41 -4.64
C ASP A 36 -11.97 -7.04 -5.93
N ARG A 37 -12.08 -6.25 -7.00
CA ARG A 37 -12.62 -6.71 -8.29
C ARG A 37 -11.62 -7.50 -9.13
N TYR A 38 -10.33 -7.18 -8.98
CA TYR A 38 -9.23 -7.79 -9.71
C TYR A 38 -8.15 -8.28 -8.74
N PRO A 39 -8.37 -9.42 -8.05
CA PRO A 39 -7.41 -9.94 -7.06
C PRO A 39 -5.99 -10.17 -7.61
N GLN A 40 -5.87 -10.46 -8.90
CA GLN A 40 -4.60 -10.59 -9.61
C GLN A 40 -3.78 -9.29 -9.64
N LEU A 41 -4.42 -8.13 -9.43
CA LEU A 41 -3.78 -6.82 -9.34
C LEU A 41 -3.42 -6.42 -7.90
N GLU A 42 -3.78 -7.22 -6.89
CA GLU A 42 -3.43 -6.98 -5.48
C GLU A 42 -1.94 -6.67 -5.27
N PRO A 43 -0.98 -7.40 -5.91
CA PRO A 43 0.44 -7.10 -5.75
C PRO A 43 0.87 -5.70 -6.19
N ILE A 44 0.12 -5.08 -7.11
CA ILE A 44 0.33 -3.71 -7.59
C ILE A 44 -0.43 -2.74 -6.68
N ALA A 45 -1.69 -3.07 -6.36
CA ALA A 45 -2.56 -2.23 -5.54
C ALA A 45 -1.98 -1.98 -4.15
N GLN A 46 -1.37 -2.99 -3.51
CA GLN A 46 -0.75 -2.85 -2.19
C GLN A 46 0.43 -1.85 -2.15
N LEU A 47 1.04 -1.54 -3.29
CA LEU A 47 2.18 -0.61 -3.38
C LEU A 47 1.75 0.85 -3.59
N HIS A 48 0.48 1.05 -3.96
CA HIS A 48 -0.06 2.34 -4.32
C HIS A 48 -0.10 3.30 -3.11
N GLU A 49 0.14 4.59 -3.35
CA GLU A 49 0.24 5.61 -2.28
C GLU A 49 -1.04 5.70 -1.44
N HIS A 50 -2.20 5.59 -2.10
CA HIS A 50 -3.53 5.66 -1.48
C HIS A 50 -4.13 4.29 -1.14
N ALA A 51 -3.37 3.20 -1.25
CA ALA A 51 -3.86 1.89 -0.82
C ALA A 51 -4.27 1.92 0.67
N PRO A 52 -5.39 1.29 1.05
CA PRO A 52 -5.77 1.16 2.46
C PRO A 52 -4.65 0.50 3.28
N ALA A 53 -4.45 0.90 4.55
CA ALA A 53 -3.40 0.31 5.39
C ALA A 53 -3.50 -1.22 5.45
N ALA A 54 -4.70 -1.78 5.57
CA ALA A 54 -4.92 -3.23 5.60
C ALA A 54 -4.38 -3.95 4.35
N LEU A 55 -4.43 -3.28 3.19
CA LEU A 55 -3.88 -3.80 1.93
C LEU A 55 -2.35 -3.68 1.93
N LYS A 56 -1.81 -2.52 2.34
CA LYS A 56 -0.36 -2.28 2.42
C LYS A 56 0.37 -3.24 3.35
N LEU A 57 -0.28 -3.72 4.42
CA LEU A 57 0.31 -4.69 5.36
C LEU A 57 0.80 -5.99 4.67
N ARG A 58 0.22 -6.33 3.51
CA ARG A 58 0.59 -7.53 2.74
C ARG A 58 1.78 -7.30 1.79
N ALA A 59 2.15 -6.04 1.55
CA ALA A 59 3.27 -5.71 0.69
C ALA A 59 4.59 -6.14 1.33
N GLU A 60 5.47 -6.69 0.51
CA GLU A 60 6.89 -6.84 0.87
C GLU A 60 7.46 -5.45 1.18
N LEU A 61 8.10 -5.30 2.34
CA LEU A 61 8.53 -4.00 2.85
C LEU A 61 9.47 -3.30 1.86
N TRP A 62 10.42 -4.02 1.26
CA TRP A 62 11.39 -3.44 0.30
C TRP A 62 10.74 -2.87 -0.98
N LYS A 63 9.53 -3.31 -1.34
CA LYS A 63 8.83 -2.83 -2.53
C LYS A 63 8.09 -1.51 -2.29
N LEU A 64 7.84 -1.15 -1.03
CA LEU A 64 7.12 0.08 -0.72
C LEU A 64 7.99 1.29 -1.00
N LEU A 65 7.40 2.25 -1.72
CA LEU A 65 8.01 3.55 -1.92
C LEU A 65 7.89 4.37 -0.62
N PRO A 66 8.87 5.25 -0.31
CA PRO A 66 8.86 6.02 0.94
C PRO A 66 7.56 6.78 1.21
N PHE A 67 6.93 7.36 0.17
CA PHE A 67 5.65 8.06 0.32
C PHE A 67 4.48 7.12 0.65
N SER A 68 4.44 5.90 0.11
CA SER A 68 3.43 4.90 0.45
C SER A 68 3.53 4.47 1.90
N LEU A 69 4.76 4.39 2.42
CA LEU A 69 5.06 4.07 3.82
C LEU A 69 4.68 5.22 4.76
N LEU A 70 4.97 6.48 4.38
CA LEU A 70 4.53 7.66 5.14
C LEU A 70 3.00 7.75 5.23
N ALA A 71 2.30 7.54 4.12
CA ALA A 71 0.83 7.52 4.11
C ALA A 71 0.24 6.41 4.99
N PHE A 72 0.91 5.25 5.08
CA PHE A 72 0.52 4.19 6.03
C PHE A 72 0.71 4.64 7.47
N LEU A 73 1.86 5.23 7.81
CA LEU A 73 2.18 5.71 9.15
C LEU A 73 1.21 6.78 9.64
N ASP A 74 0.78 7.66 8.76
CA ASP A 74 -0.22 8.69 9.06
C ASP A 74 -1.60 8.06 9.31
N GLU A 75 -2.00 7.07 8.50
CA GLU A 75 -3.28 6.36 8.67
C GLU A 75 -3.38 5.59 9.99
N VAL A 76 -2.29 4.94 10.43
CA VAL A 76 -2.28 4.15 11.68
C VAL A 76 -1.96 4.99 12.91
N ASN A 77 -1.88 6.33 12.75
CA ASN A 77 -1.50 7.28 13.80
C ASN A 77 -0.22 6.84 14.52
N ALA A 78 0.84 6.57 13.75
CA ALA A 78 2.12 6.15 14.30
C ALA A 78 2.75 7.26 15.16
N THR A 79 3.33 6.87 16.29
CA THR A 79 4.15 7.80 17.09
C THR A 79 5.47 8.09 16.37
N ASP A 80 6.19 9.14 16.80
CA ASP A 80 7.51 9.46 16.22
C ASP A 80 8.50 8.31 16.38
N ALA A 81 8.47 7.61 17.52
CA ALA A 81 9.33 6.45 17.76
C ALA A 81 9.02 5.29 16.80
N GLU A 82 7.73 5.00 16.59
CA GLU A 82 7.28 3.97 15.65
C GLU A 82 7.62 4.33 14.19
N ARG A 83 7.43 5.61 13.83
CA ARG A 83 7.80 6.15 12.53
C ARG A 83 9.29 5.95 12.26
N THR A 84 10.14 6.35 13.19
CA THR A 84 11.60 6.16 13.08
C THR A 84 11.97 4.68 12.99
N ALA A 85 11.36 3.81 13.81
CA ALA A 85 11.64 2.38 13.79
C ALA A 85 11.29 1.74 12.44
N LEU A 86 10.12 2.07 11.87
CA LEU A 86 9.68 1.50 10.60
C LEU A 86 10.49 2.01 9.41
N LEU A 87 10.83 3.31 9.38
CA LEU A 87 11.67 3.87 8.32
C LEU A 87 13.07 3.28 8.34
N ASN A 88 13.66 3.12 9.53
CA ASN A 88 14.95 2.43 9.66
C ASN A 88 14.86 0.96 9.22
N ALA A 89 13.77 0.26 9.55
CA ALA A 89 13.58 -1.12 9.09
C ALA A 89 13.48 -1.19 7.56
N HIS A 90 12.75 -0.27 6.94
CA HIS A 90 12.63 -0.15 5.49
C HIS A 90 13.98 0.09 4.81
N ASP A 91 14.77 1.06 5.29
CA ASP A 91 16.10 1.38 4.74
C ASP A 91 17.09 0.21 4.81
N ASN A 92 16.95 -0.65 5.83
CA ASN A 92 17.82 -1.83 6.03
C ASN A 92 17.30 -3.08 5.32
N THR A 93 16.13 -3.02 4.68
CA THR A 93 15.52 -4.16 4.02
C THR A 93 15.79 -4.13 2.52
N ILE A 94 16.45 -5.19 2.01
CA ILE A 94 16.80 -5.30 0.59
C ILE A 94 16.40 -6.68 0.07
N GLY A 95 15.65 -6.69 -1.04
CA GLY A 95 15.45 -7.88 -1.87
C GLY A 95 14.24 -8.75 -1.49
N PRO A 96 13.94 -9.75 -2.35
CA PRO A 96 12.66 -10.49 -2.36
C PRO A 96 12.43 -11.40 -1.15
N ASP A 97 13.45 -11.72 -0.36
CA ASP A 97 13.33 -12.54 0.85
C ASP A 97 12.97 -11.72 2.10
N SER A 98 12.51 -10.47 1.91
CA SER A 98 12.15 -9.62 3.04
C SER A 98 10.81 -9.97 3.65
N THR A 99 10.66 -9.57 4.92
CA THR A 99 9.35 -9.55 5.58
C THR A 99 8.37 -8.60 4.90
N THR A 100 7.10 -8.82 5.17
CA THR A 100 6.02 -7.89 4.83
C THR A 100 6.02 -6.67 5.73
N LEU A 101 5.36 -5.60 5.30
CA LEU A 101 5.07 -4.45 6.16
C LEU A 101 4.35 -4.90 7.43
N GLY A 102 3.38 -5.81 7.33
CA GLY A 102 2.60 -6.28 8.46
C GLY A 102 3.40 -7.02 9.52
N GLU A 103 4.33 -7.88 9.11
CA GLU A 103 5.24 -8.58 10.02
C GLU A 103 6.15 -7.60 10.76
N THR A 104 6.79 -6.68 10.03
CA THR A 104 7.69 -5.66 10.62
C THR A 104 6.92 -4.74 11.56
N TRP A 105 5.76 -4.25 11.12
CA TRP A 105 4.93 -3.36 11.91
C TRP A 105 4.37 -4.03 13.17
N GLY A 106 3.94 -5.29 13.06
CA GLY A 106 3.51 -6.10 14.19
C GLY A 106 4.62 -6.26 15.24
N GLY A 107 5.87 -6.46 14.81
CA GLY A 107 7.03 -6.48 15.70
C GLY A 107 7.27 -5.15 16.42
N ILE A 108 7.18 -4.03 15.72
CA ILE A 108 7.36 -2.68 16.30
C ILE A 108 6.29 -2.39 17.34
N ARG A 109 5.00 -2.58 17.00
CA ARG A 109 3.87 -2.32 17.92
C ARG A 109 3.81 -3.32 19.08
N GLY A 110 4.17 -4.58 18.82
CA GLY A 110 4.20 -5.64 19.83
C GLY A 110 5.33 -5.50 20.85
N ALA A 111 6.45 -4.87 20.47
CA ALA A 111 7.57 -4.61 21.38
C ALA A 111 7.32 -3.46 22.37
N GLY A 112 6.24 -2.68 22.17
CA GLY A 112 5.85 -1.55 23.03
C GLY A 112 4.72 -1.84 24.01
N SER A 113 4.28 -3.10 24.16
CA SER A 113 3.23 -3.54 25.09
C SER A 113 3.78 -4.29 26.30
#